data_AF-A0A6U9XHD3-F1
#
_entry.id   AF-A0A6U9XHD3-F1
#
_cell.length_a   1.000
_cell.length_b   1.000
_cell.length_c   1.000
_cell.angle_alpha   90.00
_cell.angle_beta   90.00
_cell.angle_gamma   90.00
#
_symmetry.space_group_name_H-M   'P 1'
#
loop_
_entity.id
_entity.type
_entity.pdbx_description
1 polymer ?
#
loop_
_entity_poly.entity_id
_entity_poly.type
_entity_poly.pdbx_seq_one_letter_code
_entity_poly.pdbx_strand_id
1 'polypeptide(L)'
;TSTNTHAHAHAHAHAHAHAQPSNSNSNSAPTNETVPMAKAMPMPVSMDARYDAESQQIRTKAWVESYFACGNVNSTWEAEYVQLRETGWKGQCSKLMDGPNSNSVPCGCFSAIVCPMFGAGRIGNMIVLKQSNEWVTEEVPDLENGGTKTERSTRPRLDFVVGPYWPMLCMVTYPLILGVSLVTLVTVIPKVNAWIGLCWAVCTVGLIVALAMTAFRDPGILPRYSNPPPNQEENGWRWNDRALTYRPRGSWFDPGNYLILSLRVGGIALLGAWCLVLGAC
;
A
#
# COMPACT_ATOMS: atom_id res chain seq x y z
N THR A 1 -5.21 -34.35 24.23
CA THR A 1 -5.40 -33.22 25.16
C THR A 1 -4.87 -31.97 24.50
N SER A 2 -5.76 -31.23 23.82
CA SER A 2 -5.40 -30.05 23.03
C SER A 2 -5.87 -28.81 23.78
N THR A 3 -4.96 -28.08 24.39
CA THR A 3 -5.24 -26.84 25.13
C THR A 3 -5.21 -25.67 24.17
N ASN A 4 -6.40 -25.23 23.78
CA ASN A 4 -6.65 -24.03 23.01
C ASN A 4 -6.50 -22.82 23.94
N THR A 5 -5.43 -22.04 23.80
CA THR A 5 -5.21 -20.79 24.56
C THR A 5 -5.27 -19.62 23.61
N HIS A 6 -6.49 -19.09 23.42
CA HIS A 6 -6.73 -17.78 22.84
C HIS A 6 -6.37 -16.72 23.89
N ALA A 7 -5.18 -16.14 23.79
CA ALA A 7 -4.83 -14.92 24.53
C ALA A 7 -5.30 -13.71 23.74
N HIS A 8 -6.42 -13.12 24.16
CA HIS A 8 -6.87 -11.81 23.71
C HIS A 8 -5.96 -10.74 24.33
N ALA A 9 -5.07 -10.17 23.52
CA ALA A 9 -4.32 -8.97 23.89
C ALA A 9 -5.26 -7.76 23.76
N HIS A 10 -5.74 -7.25 24.89
CA HIS A 10 -6.43 -5.97 24.98
C HIS A 10 -5.41 -4.84 24.80
N ALA A 11 -5.30 -4.30 23.59
CA ALA A 11 -4.59 -3.05 23.37
C ALA A 11 -5.42 -1.89 23.93
N HIS A 12 -4.89 -1.20 24.93
CA HIS A 12 -5.46 0.04 25.47
C HIS A 12 -5.44 1.12 24.37
N ALA A 13 -6.60 1.40 23.79
CA ALA A 13 -6.81 2.54 22.90
C ALA A 13 -6.76 3.83 23.73
N HIS A 14 -5.64 4.56 23.66
CA HIS A 14 -5.58 5.95 24.11
C HIS A 14 -6.46 6.79 23.18
N ALA A 15 -7.49 7.42 23.76
CA ALA A 15 -8.35 8.38 23.09
C ALA A 15 -7.54 9.61 22.67
N HIS A 16 -7.18 9.71 21.39
CA HIS A 16 -6.64 10.93 20.81
C HIS A 16 -7.79 11.87 20.44
N ALA A 17 -7.79 13.03 21.09
CA ALA A 17 -8.67 14.14 20.78
C ALA A 17 -8.49 14.57 19.32
N HIS A 18 -9.61 14.67 18.59
CA HIS A 18 -9.67 15.23 17.25
C HIS A 18 -9.21 16.69 17.27
N ALA A 19 -8.05 16.97 16.67
CA ALA A 19 -7.69 18.32 16.26
C ALA A 19 -8.61 18.72 15.09
N GLN A 20 -9.55 19.63 15.34
CA GLN A 20 -10.34 20.25 14.29
C GLN A 20 -9.43 21.13 13.40
N PRO A 21 -9.70 21.21 12.09
CA PRO A 21 -8.99 22.14 11.21
C PRO A 21 -9.27 23.58 11.66
N SER A 22 -8.20 24.34 11.83
CA SER A 22 -8.20 25.77 12.15
C SER A 22 -8.98 26.54 11.08
N ASN A 23 -10.18 26.97 11.44
CA ASN A 23 -11.04 27.81 10.63
C ASN A 23 -10.42 29.22 10.56
N SER A 24 -10.06 29.67 9.36
CA SER A 24 -9.54 31.01 9.13
C SER A 24 -10.62 32.04 9.43
N ASN A 25 -10.44 32.75 10.55
CA ASN A 25 -11.32 33.77 11.10
C ASN A 25 -11.43 34.98 10.14
N SER A 26 -12.53 35.07 9.41
CA SER A 26 -13.01 36.34 8.85
C SER A 26 -13.80 37.07 9.94
N ASN A 27 -13.18 38.10 10.53
CA ASN A 27 -13.83 38.99 11.49
C ASN A 27 -14.97 39.77 10.83
N SER A 28 -16.22 39.37 11.07
CA SER A 28 -17.40 40.22 10.92
C SER A 28 -18.03 40.44 12.30
N ALA A 29 -18.36 41.70 12.58
CA ALA A 29 -18.83 42.18 13.88
C ALA A 29 -20.13 41.51 14.36
N PRO A 30 -20.31 41.31 15.69
CA PRO A 30 -21.50 40.66 16.22
C PRO A 30 -22.68 41.65 16.34
N THR A 31 -23.70 41.50 15.51
CA THR A 31 -25.04 42.03 15.77
C THR A 31 -25.76 41.08 16.72
N ASN A 32 -26.05 41.58 17.91
CA ASN A 32 -26.60 40.85 19.03
C ASN A 32 -28.13 40.81 18.93
N GLU A 33 -28.68 39.94 18.09
CA GLU A 33 -30.12 39.63 18.06
C GLU A 33 -30.37 38.23 18.61
N THR A 34 -30.83 38.18 19.86
CA THR A 34 -31.21 36.95 20.57
C THR A 34 -32.55 36.44 20.04
N VAL A 35 -32.54 35.78 18.89
CA VAL A 35 -33.71 35.05 18.39
C VAL A 35 -33.81 33.72 19.15
N PRO A 36 -34.95 33.39 19.78
CA PRO A 36 -35.14 32.11 20.46
C PRO A 36 -35.02 30.98 19.42
N MET A 37 -33.91 30.23 19.49
CA MET A 37 -33.70 29.07 18.63
C MET A 37 -34.74 28.00 18.97
N ALA A 38 -35.76 27.92 18.12
CA ALA A 38 -36.66 26.79 18.08
C ALA A 38 -35.81 25.52 18.00
N LYS A 39 -36.00 24.62 18.97
CA LYS A 39 -35.34 23.33 19.10
C LYS A 39 -35.57 22.53 17.80
N ALA A 40 -34.61 22.60 16.88
CA ALA A 40 -34.68 21.91 15.61
C ALA A 40 -34.80 20.40 15.89
N MET A 41 -35.94 19.83 15.51
CA MET A 41 -36.13 18.39 15.60
C MET A 41 -35.13 17.72 14.64
N PRO A 42 -34.41 16.66 15.06
CA PRO A 42 -33.46 15.97 14.20
C PRO A 42 -34.22 15.43 12.98
N MET A 43 -33.86 15.91 11.79
CA MET A 43 -34.40 15.38 10.54
C MET A 43 -34.00 13.90 10.43
N PRO A 44 -34.89 13.03 9.90
CA PRO A 44 -34.56 11.63 9.67
C PRO A 44 -33.35 11.55 8.73
N VAL A 45 -32.26 10.97 9.21
CA VAL A 45 -31.06 10.71 8.41
C VAL A 45 -31.42 9.68 7.33
N SER A 46 -31.07 9.95 6.08
CA SER A 46 -31.30 8.98 4.99
C SER A 46 -30.52 7.70 5.24
N MET A 47 -31.06 6.56 4.78
CA MET A 47 -30.39 5.27 4.94
C MET A 47 -28.99 5.26 4.29
N ASP A 48 -28.85 5.90 3.13
CA ASP A 48 -27.57 6.01 2.42
C ASP A 48 -26.52 6.79 3.23
N ALA A 49 -26.91 7.92 3.86
CA ALA A 49 -26.00 8.70 4.69
C ALA A 49 -25.51 7.91 5.91
N ARG A 50 -26.35 7.02 6.46
CA ARG A 50 -25.95 6.12 7.53
C ARG A 50 -24.94 5.07 7.04
N TYR A 51 -25.18 4.47 5.88
CA TYR A 51 -24.26 3.51 5.28
C TYR A 51 -22.89 4.12 4.95
N ASP A 52 -22.87 5.36 4.44
CA ASP A 52 -21.64 6.11 4.19
C ASP A 52 -20.87 6.39 5.48
N ALA A 53 -21.57 6.79 6.55
CA ALA A 53 -20.95 7.03 7.85
C ALA A 53 -20.36 5.74 8.45
N GLU A 54 -21.09 4.63 8.38
CA GLU A 54 -20.61 3.31 8.82
C GLU A 54 -19.38 2.88 8.00
N SER A 55 -19.40 3.07 6.68
CA SER A 55 -18.28 2.78 5.78
C SER A 55 -17.04 3.63 6.10
N GLN A 56 -17.22 4.93 6.38
CA GLN A 56 -16.13 5.83 6.80
C GLN A 56 -15.54 5.43 8.16
N GLN A 57 -16.37 4.99 9.11
CA GLN A 57 -15.91 4.50 10.40
C GLN A 57 -15.09 3.21 10.25
N ILE A 58 -15.57 2.24 9.46
CA ILE A 58 -14.82 1.01 9.18
C ILE A 58 -13.48 1.33 8.52
N ARG A 59 -13.47 2.23 7.55
CA ARG A 59 -12.26 2.68 6.85
C ARG A 59 -11.27 3.33 7.82
N THR A 60 -11.75 4.23 8.67
CA THR A 60 -10.90 4.94 9.65
C THR A 60 -10.34 3.97 10.68
N LYS A 61 -11.17 3.04 11.17
CA LYS A 61 -10.73 1.99 12.09
C LYS A 61 -9.65 1.11 11.45
N ALA A 62 -9.88 0.62 10.23
CA ALA A 62 -8.91 -0.19 9.49
C ALA A 62 -7.60 0.58 9.22
N TRP A 63 -7.68 1.88 8.95
CA TRP A 63 -6.52 2.73 8.76
C TRP A 63 -5.69 2.85 10.04
N VAL A 64 -6.33 3.15 11.18
CA VAL A 64 -5.67 3.28 12.49
C VAL A 64 -5.09 1.95 12.98
N GLU A 65 -5.82 0.84 12.78
CA GLU A 65 -5.42 -0.51 13.18
C GLU A 65 -4.41 -1.16 12.22
N SER A 66 -4.16 -0.58 11.05
CA SER A 66 -3.21 -1.12 10.08
C SER A 66 -1.79 -1.12 10.64
N TYR A 67 -1.16 -2.30 10.63
CA TYR A 67 0.24 -2.47 11.01
C TYR A 67 1.21 -1.74 10.07
N PHE A 68 0.84 -1.55 8.80
CA PHE A 68 1.69 -0.89 7.81
C PHE A 68 1.39 0.61 7.75
N ALA A 69 2.42 1.41 7.42
CA ALA A 69 2.35 2.85 7.24
C ALA A 69 1.61 3.21 5.94
N CYS A 70 0.29 3.12 5.97
CA CYS A 70 -0.60 3.47 4.86
C CYS A 70 -1.43 4.72 5.15
N GLY A 71 -1.87 5.38 4.07
CA GLY A 71 -2.86 6.44 4.13
C GLY A 71 -4.27 5.89 4.31
N ASN A 72 -5.20 6.78 4.62
CA ASN A 72 -6.61 6.43 4.77
C ASN A 72 -7.20 6.07 3.39
N VAL A 73 -7.28 4.77 3.07
CA VAL A 73 -7.88 4.21 1.84
C VAL A 73 -8.89 3.12 2.18
N ASN A 74 -9.72 2.72 1.21
CA ASN A 74 -10.63 1.59 1.39
C ASN A 74 -9.82 0.32 1.70
N SER A 75 -10.24 -0.44 2.71
CA SER A 75 -9.51 -1.61 3.21
C SER A 75 -9.52 -2.79 2.23
N THR A 76 -10.52 -2.87 1.35
CA THR A 76 -10.65 -3.94 0.36
C THR A 76 -10.80 -3.37 -1.05
N TRP A 77 -10.47 -4.20 -2.04
CA TRP A 77 -10.71 -3.90 -3.45
C TRP A 77 -12.20 -3.90 -3.81
N GLU A 78 -12.99 -4.74 -3.14
CA GLU A 78 -14.44 -4.82 -3.33
C GLU A 78 -15.16 -3.54 -2.88
N ALA A 79 -14.77 -2.95 -1.74
CA ALA A 79 -15.35 -1.69 -1.27
C ALA A 79 -15.09 -0.54 -2.26
N GLU A 80 -13.90 -0.49 -2.85
CA GLU A 80 -13.61 0.47 -3.93
C GLU A 80 -14.40 0.16 -5.21
N TYR A 81 -14.57 -1.11 -5.56
CA TYR A 81 -15.39 -1.51 -6.71
C TYR A 81 -16.85 -1.06 -6.58
N VAL A 82 -17.46 -1.26 -5.40
CA VAL A 82 -18.84 -0.83 -5.11
C VAL A 82 -18.94 0.69 -5.23
N GLN A 83 -18.00 1.42 -4.61
CA GLN A 83 -17.95 2.88 -4.70
C GLN A 83 -17.85 3.36 -6.17
N LEU A 84 -16.97 2.76 -6.97
CA LEU A 84 -16.80 3.08 -8.39
C LEU A 84 -18.03 2.73 -9.24
N ARG A 85 -18.75 1.66 -8.87
CA ARG A 85 -20.00 1.26 -9.52
C ARG A 85 -21.10 2.29 -9.27
N GLU A 86 -21.21 2.79 -8.05
CA GLU A 86 -22.21 3.78 -7.64
C GLU A 86 -21.93 5.18 -8.20
N THR A 87 -20.67 5.62 -8.21
CA THR A 87 -20.29 6.95 -8.74
C THR A 87 -20.32 7.05 -10.27
N GLY A 88 -20.62 5.94 -10.97
CA GLY A 88 -20.68 5.91 -12.43
C GLY A 88 -19.32 5.67 -13.08
N TRP A 89 -18.89 4.40 -13.07
CA TRP A 89 -17.68 3.88 -13.71
C TRP A 89 -17.36 4.44 -15.11
N LYS A 90 -18.39 4.62 -15.95
CA LYS A 90 -18.23 4.96 -17.38
C LYS A 90 -17.65 6.35 -17.64
N GLY A 91 -17.59 7.25 -16.65
CA GLY A 91 -17.12 8.62 -16.85
C GLY A 91 -15.84 8.98 -16.10
N GLN A 92 -15.51 8.30 -15.00
CA GLN A 92 -14.40 8.73 -14.15
C GLN A 92 -13.03 8.31 -14.66
N CYS A 93 -12.85 7.11 -15.25
CA CYS A 93 -11.54 6.72 -15.77
C CYS A 93 -11.05 7.58 -16.95
N SER A 94 -11.97 8.11 -17.77
CA SER A 94 -11.59 9.08 -18.81
C SER A 94 -11.40 10.48 -18.22
N LYS A 95 -12.28 10.93 -17.33
CA LYS A 95 -12.17 12.26 -16.68
C LYS A 95 -10.96 12.38 -15.76
N LEU A 96 -10.42 11.28 -15.23
CA LEU A 96 -9.19 11.26 -14.42
C LEU A 96 -7.95 11.62 -15.25
N MET A 97 -7.96 11.37 -16.55
CA MET A 97 -6.85 11.70 -17.46
C MET A 97 -6.84 13.20 -17.83
N ASP A 98 -8.00 13.85 -17.77
CA ASP A 98 -8.17 15.25 -18.23
C ASP A 98 -8.14 16.29 -17.08
N GLY A 99 -8.07 15.86 -15.81
CA GLY A 99 -8.10 16.73 -14.65
C GLY A 99 -6.73 17.30 -14.25
N PRO A 100 -6.57 18.62 -13.99
CA PRO A 100 -5.28 19.24 -13.66
C PRO A 100 -4.68 18.85 -12.28
N ASN A 101 -5.38 18.02 -11.49
CA ASN A 101 -4.98 17.64 -10.13
C ASN A 101 -4.86 16.10 -9.91
N SER A 102 -4.80 15.29 -10.98
CA SER A 102 -4.92 13.82 -10.88
C SER A 102 -3.59 13.12 -10.55
N ASN A 103 -3.21 13.11 -9.28
CA ASN A 103 -2.28 12.10 -8.74
C ASN A 103 -2.94 10.71 -8.55
N SER A 104 -4.20 10.56 -8.95
CA SER A 104 -4.94 9.32 -8.87
C SER A 104 -4.67 8.47 -10.11
N VAL A 105 -4.04 7.31 -9.90
CA VAL A 105 -3.67 6.36 -10.95
C VAL A 105 -4.92 5.68 -11.56
N PRO A 106 -5.20 5.84 -12.87
CA PRO A 106 -6.48 5.43 -13.49
C PRO A 106 -6.68 3.93 -13.78
N CYS A 107 -5.83 3.01 -13.29
CA CYS A 107 -5.88 1.59 -13.70
C CYS A 107 -6.42 0.60 -12.62
N GLY A 108 -6.92 1.10 -11.49
CA GLY A 108 -7.43 0.25 -10.39
C GLY A 108 -8.61 -0.66 -10.76
N CYS A 109 -9.35 -0.33 -11.82
CA CYS A 109 -10.53 -1.05 -12.28
C CYS A 109 -10.36 -2.56 -12.46
N PHE A 110 -9.30 -2.97 -13.16
CA PHE A 110 -9.07 -4.40 -13.41
C PHE A 110 -8.58 -5.11 -12.15
N SER A 111 -7.74 -4.44 -11.36
CA SER A 111 -7.31 -4.92 -10.05
C SER A 111 -8.51 -5.13 -9.13
N ALA A 112 -9.50 -4.23 -9.14
CA ALA A 112 -10.70 -4.34 -8.32
C ALA A 112 -11.57 -5.56 -8.67
N ILE A 113 -11.53 -6.02 -9.93
CA ILE A 113 -12.25 -7.21 -10.40
C ILE A 113 -11.47 -8.48 -10.12
N VAL A 114 -10.16 -8.47 -10.37
CA VAL A 114 -9.33 -9.67 -10.36
C VAL A 114 -8.74 -9.99 -8.98
N CYS A 115 -8.42 -8.99 -8.16
CA CYS A 115 -7.83 -9.21 -6.83
C CYS A 115 -8.77 -9.96 -5.86
N PRO A 116 -10.09 -9.68 -5.82
CA PRO A 116 -11.01 -10.47 -5.01
C PRO A 116 -11.05 -11.96 -5.41
N MET A 117 -10.91 -12.26 -6.71
CA MET A 117 -10.91 -13.65 -7.21
C MET A 117 -9.71 -14.46 -6.69
N PHE A 118 -8.57 -13.80 -6.46
CA PHE A 118 -7.37 -14.43 -5.92
C PHE A 118 -7.25 -14.34 -4.40
N GLY A 119 -8.23 -13.73 -3.71
CA GLY A 119 -8.15 -13.47 -2.27
C GLY A 119 -6.98 -12.56 -1.90
N ALA A 120 -6.54 -11.69 -2.82
CA ALA A 120 -5.40 -10.82 -2.59
C ALA A 120 -5.76 -9.71 -1.61
N GLY A 121 -4.87 -9.49 -0.63
CA GLY A 121 -4.99 -8.39 0.33
C GLY A 121 -4.70 -7.03 -0.30
N ARG A 122 -5.01 -5.97 0.44
CA ARG A 122 -4.74 -4.59 0.03
C ARG A 122 -4.03 -3.82 1.14
N ILE A 123 -2.98 -3.10 0.78
CA ILE A 123 -2.29 -2.16 1.66
C ILE A 123 -2.04 -0.88 0.86
N GLY A 124 -2.71 0.22 1.20
CA GLY A 124 -2.71 1.40 0.34
C GLY A 124 -3.33 1.06 -1.02
N ASN A 125 -2.66 1.41 -2.11
CA ASN A 125 -3.01 0.96 -3.46
C ASN A 125 -2.18 -0.24 -3.95
N MET A 126 -1.41 -0.87 -3.06
CA MET A 126 -0.64 -2.08 -3.38
C MET A 126 -1.45 -3.34 -3.10
N ILE A 127 -1.15 -4.38 -3.87
CA ILE A 127 -1.81 -5.68 -3.78
C ILE A 127 -0.89 -6.66 -3.08
N VAL A 128 -1.40 -7.30 -2.04
CA VAL A 128 -0.66 -8.28 -1.24
C VAL A 128 -1.11 -9.66 -1.67
N LEU A 129 -0.26 -10.36 -2.43
CA LEU A 129 -0.55 -11.74 -2.86
C LEU A 129 -0.24 -12.73 -1.75
N LYS A 130 0.77 -12.45 -0.93
CA LYS A 130 1.17 -13.31 0.18
C LYS A 130 1.74 -12.49 1.33
N GLN A 131 1.27 -12.81 2.52
CA GLN A 131 1.75 -12.26 3.78
C GLN A 131 2.15 -13.41 4.70
N SER A 132 3.34 -13.33 5.26
CA SER A 132 3.87 -14.25 6.26
C SER A 132 3.97 -13.56 7.62
N ASN A 133 4.19 -14.31 8.69
CA ASN A 133 4.48 -13.75 10.00
C ASN A 133 5.94 -14.07 10.36
N GLU A 134 6.70 -13.05 10.72
CA GLU A 134 8.08 -13.19 11.18
C GLU A 134 8.12 -13.00 12.70
N TRP A 135 8.86 -13.87 13.40
CA TRP A 135 9.09 -13.73 14.83
C TRP A 135 10.17 -12.69 15.06
N VAL A 136 9.80 -11.56 15.63
CA VAL A 136 10.73 -10.49 16.00
C VAL A 136 10.91 -10.50 17.51
N THR A 137 12.17 -10.54 17.89
CA THR A 137 12.60 -10.55 19.29
C THR A 137 12.94 -9.11 19.65
N GLU A 138 12.13 -8.49 20.50
CA GLU A 138 12.30 -7.10 20.93
C GLU A 138 12.78 -7.06 22.38
N GLU A 139 13.83 -6.29 22.63
CA GLU A 139 14.34 -6.06 23.98
C GLU A 139 13.54 -4.91 24.59
N VAL A 140 12.61 -5.25 25.47
CA VAL A 140 11.78 -4.30 26.20
C VAL A 140 12.43 -4.07 27.58
N PRO A 141 12.62 -2.82 28.03
CA PRO A 141 13.13 -2.55 29.37
C PRO A 141 12.17 -3.14 30.43
N ASP A 142 12.70 -3.99 31.30
CA ASP A 142 11.99 -4.58 32.43
C ASP A 142 11.92 -3.57 33.57
N LEU A 143 10.76 -2.92 33.71
CA LEU A 143 10.53 -1.90 34.74
C LEU A 143 10.62 -2.45 36.16
N GLU A 144 10.44 -3.76 36.36
CA GLU A 144 10.46 -4.37 37.70
C GLU A 144 11.88 -4.70 38.16
N ASN A 145 12.70 -5.27 37.26
CA ASN A 145 14.05 -5.75 37.60
C ASN A 145 15.19 -4.84 37.14
N GLY A 146 14.89 -3.74 36.45
CA GLY A 146 15.91 -2.83 35.90
C GLY A 146 16.81 -3.46 34.83
N GLY A 147 16.37 -4.59 34.23
CA GLY A 147 17.06 -5.30 33.16
C GLY A 147 16.38 -5.12 31.79
N THR A 148 16.84 -5.83 30.77
CA THR A 148 16.16 -5.93 29.46
C THR A 148 15.47 -7.29 29.37
N LYS A 149 14.15 -7.32 29.18
CA LYS A 149 13.40 -8.55 28.94
C LYS A 149 13.19 -8.72 27.44
N THR A 150 13.52 -9.91 26.96
CA THR A 150 13.34 -10.29 25.58
C THR A 150 11.89 -10.75 25.35
N GLU A 151 11.09 -9.97 24.65
CA GLU A 151 9.73 -10.33 24.25
C GLU A 151 9.70 -10.83 22.81
N ARG A 152 9.07 -11.99 22.58
CA ARG A 152 8.88 -12.54 21.24
C ARG A 152 7.51 -12.13 20.74
N SER A 153 7.47 -11.20 19.78
CA SER A 153 6.26 -10.81 19.08
C SER A 153 6.28 -11.34 17.65
N THR A 154 5.13 -11.76 17.13
CA THR A 154 4.97 -11.95 15.69
C THR A 154 4.70 -10.62 15.03
N ARG A 155 5.30 -10.39 13.86
CA ARG A 155 5.07 -9.19 13.04
C ARG A 155 4.76 -9.64 11.61
N PRO A 156 3.73 -9.07 10.96
CA PRO A 156 3.42 -9.44 9.59
C PRO A 156 4.51 -8.93 8.63
N ARG A 157 4.88 -9.78 7.68
CA ARG A 157 5.84 -9.52 6.62
C ARG A 157 5.19 -9.73 5.27
N LEU A 158 5.48 -8.82 4.36
CA LEU A 158 4.99 -8.90 2.99
C LEU A 158 5.99 -9.69 2.14
N ASP A 159 5.57 -10.85 1.65
CA ASP A 159 6.42 -11.70 0.81
C ASP A 159 6.29 -11.32 -0.67
N PHE A 160 5.04 -11.15 -1.12
CA PHE A 160 4.72 -10.84 -2.50
C PHE A 160 3.76 -9.65 -2.54
N VAL A 161 4.29 -8.53 -3.01
CA VAL A 161 3.55 -7.28 -3.19
C VAL A 161 3.65 -6.88 -4.64
N VAL A 162 2.53 -6.46 -5.22
CA VAL A 162 2.48 -6.00 -6.60
C VAL A 162 1.87 -4.61 -6.66
N GLY A 163 2.43 -3.78 -7.54
CA GLY A 163 1.90 -2.45 -7.79
C GLY A 163 0.51 -2.47 -8.44
N PRO A 164 -0.20 -1.33 -8.43
CA PRO A 164 -1.54 -1.22 -9.03
C PRO A 164 -1.58 -1.52 -10.54
N TYR A 165 -0.43 -1.42 -11.23
CA TYR A 165 -0.28 -1.64 -12.67
C TYR A 165 0.01 -3.10 -13.07
N TRP A 166 -0.01 -4.05 -12.13
CA TRP A 166 0.24 -5.45 -12.45
C TRP A 166 -0.67 -6.04 -13.55
N PRO A 167 -1.94 -5.63 -13.74
CA PRO A 167 -2.74 -6.21 -14.81
C PRO A 167 -2.23 -5.81 -16.18
N MET A 168 -1.76 -4.58 -16.33
CA MET A 168 -1.13 -4.12 -17.57
C MET A 168 0.15 -4.91 -17.83
N LEU A 169 0.94 -5.17 -16.79
CA LEU A 169 2.12 -6.02 -16.91
C LEU A 169 1.75 -7.45 -17.37
N CYS A 170 0.79 -8.08 -16.70
CA CYS A 170 0.34 -9.45 -16.97
C CYS A 170 -0.39 -9.63 -18.30
N MET A 171 -1.25 -8.69 -18.68
CA MET A 171 -2.14 -8.82 -19.85
C MET A 171 -1.60 -8.14 -21.10
N VAL A 172 -0.67 -7.18 -20.96
CA VAL A 172 -0.11 -6.45 -22.10
C VAL A 172 1.38 -6.72 -22.25
N THR A 173 2.17 -6.44 -21.21
CA THR A 173 3.64 -6.51 -21.32
C THR A 173 4.14 -7.93 -21.55
N TYR A 174 3.73 -8.92 -20.74
CA TYR A 174 4.18 -10.30 -20.94
C TYR A 174 3.71 -10.91 -22.27
N PRO A 175 2.44 -10.79 -22.69
CA PRO A 175 2.00 -11.31 -23.98
C PRO A 175 2.69 -10.64 -25.16
N LEU A 176 2.99 -9.34 -25.08
CA LEU A 176 3.73 -8.63 -26.13
C LEU A 176 5.17 -9.16 -26.23
N ILE A 177 5.87 -9.27 -25.09
CA ILE A 177 7.24 -9.79 -25.06
C ILE A 177 7.28 -11.23 -25.56
N LEU A 178 6.44 -12.11 -25.01
CA LEU A 178 6.39 -13.53 -25.39
C LEU A 178 5.94 -13.72 -26.83
N GLY A 179 4.93 -12.96 -27.29
CA GLY A 179 4.40 -13.06 -28.64
C GLY A 179 5.41 -12.66 -29.70
N VAL A 180 6.04 -11.47 -29.56
CA VAL A 180 7.09 -11.02 -30.49
C VAL A 180 8.28 -11.97 -30.43
N SER A 181 8.68 -12.39 -29.23
CA SER A 181 9.80 -13.32 -29.02
C SER A 181 9.53 -14.68 -29.69
N LEU A 182 8.32 -15.23 -29.54
CA LEU A 182 7.95 -16.50 -30.16
C LEU A 182 7.92 -16.41 -31.69
N VAL A 183 7.41 -15.30 -32.25
CA VAL A 183 7.43 -15.06 -33.70
C VAL A 183 8.88 -15.01 -34.21
N THR A 184 9.79 -14.31 -33.51
CA THR A 184 11.21 -14.30 -33.88
C THR A 184 11.86 -15.67 -33.77
N LEU A 185 11.52 -16.45 -32.72
CA LEU A 185 12.03 -17.80 -32.50
C LEU A 185 11.62 -18.74 -33.65
N VAL A 186 10.38 -18.64 -34.14
CA VAL A 186 9.89 -19.53 -35.21
C VAL A 186 10.37 -19.08 -36.60
N THR A 187 10.44 -17.79 -36.88
CA THR A 187 10.68 -17.28 -38.24
C THR A 187 12.14 -17.00 -38.57
N VAL A 188 12.95 -16.60 -37.58
CA VAL A 188 14.33 -16.15 -37.77
C VAL A 188 15.34 -17.21 -37.35
N ILE A 189 15.12 -17.86 -36.19
CA ILE A 189 16.12 -18.78 -35.61
C ILE A 189 16.47 -19.99 -36.48
N PRO A 190 15.54 -20.61 -37.24
CA PRO A 190 15.90 -21.71 -38.14
C PRO A 190 16.89 -21.33 -39.25
N LYS A 191 17.09 -20.03 -39.50
CA LYS A 191 17.99 -19.50 -40.55
C LYS A 191 19.37 -19.11 -40.01
N VAL A 192 19.57 -19.10 -38.70
CA VAL A 192 20.82 -18.67 -38.06
C VAL A 192 21.45 -19.81 -37.25
N ASN A 193 22.70 -19.63 -36.84
CA ASN A 193 23.40 -20.61 -36.00
C ASN A 193 22.66 -20.86 -34.67
N ALA A 194 22.54 -22.12 -34.27
CA ALA A 194 21.83 -22.54 -33.05
C ALA A 194 22.32 -21.83 -31.77
N TRP A 195 23.63 -21.53 -31.69
CA TRP A 195 24.21 -20.78 -30.57
C TRP A 195 23.63 -19.37 -30.40
N ILE A 196 23.33 -18.68 -31.51
CA ILE A 196 22.69 -17.36 -31.49
C ILE A 196 21.28 -17.49 -30.92
N GLY A 197 20.53 -18.52 -31.34
CA GLY A 197 19.20 -18.80 -30.81
C GLY A 197 19.20 -19.12 -29.31
N LEU A 198 20.18 -19.90 -28.84
CA LEU A 198 20.35 -20.21 -27.42
C LEU A 198 20.66 -18.95 -26.60
N CYS A 199 21.62 -18.13 -27.05
CA CYS A 199 21.98 -16.88 -26.38
C CYS A 199 20.76 -15.94 -26.29
N TRP A 200 20.03 -15.77 -27.40
CA TRP A 200 18.81 -14.99 -27.43
C TRP A 200 17.73 -15.52 -26.47
N ALA A 201 17.55 -16.84 -26.39
CA ALA A 201 16.58 -17.45 -25.47
C ALA A 201 16.95 -17.18 -24.01
N VAL A 202 18.23 -17.31 -23.65
CA VAL A 202 18.74 -16.99 -22.31
C VAL A 202 18.50 -15.52 -21.96
N CYS A 203 18.80 -14.60 -22.88
CA CYS A 203 18.54 -13.17 -22.68
C CYS A 203 17.05 -12.86 -22.49
N THR A 204 16.17 -13.48 -23.29
CA THR A 204 14.72 -13.30 -23.19
C THR A 204 14.18 -13.83 -21.86
N VAL A 205 14.59 -15.03 -21.44
CA VAL A 205 14.22 -15.59 -20.13
C VAL A 205 14.76 -14.71 -19.00
N GLY A 206 16.00 -14.25 -19.10
CA GLY A 206 16.61 -13.32 -18.16
C GLY A 206 15.83 -12.04 -17.99
N LEU A 207 15.40 -11.42 -19.10
CA LEU A 207 14.54 -10.24 -19.10
C LEU A 207 13.21 -10.49 -18.39
N ILE A 208 12.56 -11.63 -18.66
CA ILE A 208 11.28 -12.01 -18.03
C ILE A 208 11.46 -12.19 -16.52
N VAL A 209 12.50 -12.89 -16.09
CA VAL A 209 12.81 -13.10 -14.67
C VAL A 209 13.12 -11.76 -13.99
N ALA A 210 13.91 -10.90 -14.63
CA ALA A 210 14.20 -9.57 -14.11
C ALA A 210 12.91 -8.74 -13.95
N LEU A 211 12.03 -8.73 -14.96
CA LEU A 211 10.73 -8.06 -14.88
C LEU A 211 9.87 -8.62 -13.74
N ALA A 212 9.78 -9.95 -13.60
CA ALA A 212 9.05 -10.57 -12.51
C ALA A 212 9.62 -10.18 -11.13
N MET A 213 10.95 -10.25 -10.96
CA MET A 213 11.61 -9.87 -9.72
C MET A 213 11.44 -8.39 -9.38
N THR A 214 11.35 -7.50 -10.38
CA THR A 214 11.07 -6.08 -10.13
C THR A 214 9.60 -5.82 -9.82
N ALA A 215 8.68 -6.53 -10.46
CA ALA A 215 7.25 -6.33 -10.32
C ALA A 215 6.66 -6.90 -9.02
N PHE A 216 7.16 -8.05 -8.55
CA PHE A 216 6.63 -8.78 -7.40
C PHE A 216 7.40 -8.54 -6.09
N ARG A 217 8.32 -7.58 -6.09
CA ARG A 217 9.17 -7.29 -4.92
C ARG A 217 8.55 -6.21 -4.05
N ASP A 218 8.67 -6.41 -2.74
CA ASP A 218 8.32 -5.39 -1.74
C ASP A 218 9.12 -4.10 -2.02
N PRO A 219 8.44 -2.96 -2.30
CA PRO A 219 9.09 -1.68 -2.55
C PRO A 219 9.73 -1.07 -1.28
N GLY A 220 9.65 -1.76 -0.14
CA GLY A 220 10.14 -1.29 1.15
C GLY A 220 9.04 -0.58 1.94
N ILE A 221 7.86 -1.19 2.02
CA ILE A 221 6.73 -0.66 2.80
C ILE A 221 7.13 -0.65 4.28
N LEU A 222 7.08 0.52 4.90
CA LEU A 222 7.43 0.66 6.31
C LEU A 222 6.27 0.22 7.22
N PRO A 223 6.56 -0.41 8.37
CA PRO A 223 5.57 -0.59 9.41
C PRO A 223 5.20 0.76 10.06
N ARG A 224 4.04 0.80 10.70
CA ARG A 224 3.53 1.95 11.45
C ARG A 224 4.25 2.04 12.80
N TYR A 225 4.70 3.22 13.15
CA TYR A 225 5.35 3.56 14.41
C TYR A 225 4.62 4.72 15.09
N SER A 226 4.05 4.46 16.27
CA SER A 226 3.41 5.49 17.09
C SER A 226 4.42 6.41 17.78
N ASN A 227 5.62 5.89 18.08
CA ASN A 227 6.74 6.63 18.66
C ASN A 227 8.04 6.26 17.92
N PRO A 228 9.03 7.17 17.86
CA PRO A 228 10.36 6.82 17.35
C PRO A 228 11.00 5.72 18.21
N PRO A 229 11.78 4.79 17.63
CA PRO A 229 12.48 3.75 18.40
C PRO A 229 13.45 4.35 19.44
N PRO A 230 13.51 3.82 20.67
CA PRO A 230 14.20 4.47 21.81
C PRO A 230 15.72 4.56 21.67
N ASN A 231 16.34 3.80 20.75
CA ASN A 231 17.79 3.74 20.57
C ASN A 231 18.28 4.45 19.29
N GLN A 232 17.42 5.23 18.63
CA GLN A 232 17.79 5.97 17.43
C GLN A 232 17.79 7.47 17.70
N GLU A 233 18.75 8.18 17.10
CA GLU A 233 18.84 9.64 17.22
C GLU A 233 17.48 10.27 16.88
N GLU A 234 16.91 11.02 17.82
CA GLU A 234 15.59 11.67 17.68
C GLU A 234 15.49 12.51 16.39
N ASN A 235 16.62 13.09 15.96
CA ASN A 235 16.74 13.90 14.74
C ASN A 235 16.54 13.12 13.42
N GLY A 236 16.54 11.78 13.48
CA GLY A 236 16.41 10.88 12.34
C GLY A 236 14.97 10.59 11.93
N TRP A 237 13.99 10.83 12.80
CA TRP A 237 12.58 10.49 12.55
C TRP A 237 11.73 11.73 12.33
N ARG A 238 10.73 11.62 11.45
CA ARG A 238 9.77 12.69 11.18
C ARG A 238 8.35 12.14 11.23
N TRP A 239 7.46 12.87 11.87
CA TRP A 239 6.03 12.55 11.86
C TRP A 239 5.42 12.79 10.47
N ASN A 240 4.47 11.95 10.07
CA ASN A 240 3.69 12.11 8.86
C ASN A 240 2.19 12.06 9.19
N ASP A 241 1.48 13.18 9.01
CA ASP A 241 0.05 13.29 9.30
C ASP A 241 -0.83 12.44 8.38
N ARG A 242 -0.42 12.23 7.13
CA ARG A 242 -1.23 11.49 6.14
C ARG A 242 -1.27 10.00 6.41
N ALA A 243 -0.23 9.47 7.04
CA ALA A 243 -0.12 8.07 7.41
C ALA A 243 -0.20 7.86 8.94
N LEU A 244 -0.28 8.93 9.73
CA LEU A 244 -0.28 8.91 11.21
C LEU A 244 0.83 8.03 11.79
N THR A 245 2.07 8.27 11.39
CA THR A 245 3.22 7.48 11.80
C THR A 245 4.51 8.27 11.75
N TYR A 246 5.47 7.90 12.60
CA TYR A 246 6.86 8.30 12.44
C TYR A 246 7.52 7.53 11.29
N ARG A 247 8.37 8.21 10.52
CA ARG A 247 9.16 7.62 9.44
C ARG A 247 10.64 8.04 9.53
N PRO A 248 11.60 7.16 9.16
CA PRO A 248 13.02 7.49 9.18
C PRO A 248 13.41 8.41 8.04
N ARG A 249 14.57 9.08 8.14
CA ARG A 249 15.19 9.83 7.04
C ARG A 249 15.41 8.92 5.82
N GLY A 250 15.23 9.48 4.62
CA GLY A 250 15.31 8.75 3.36
C GLY A 250 14.04 7.99 2.97
N SER A 251 13.01 7.99 3.82
CA SER A 251 11.67 7.53 3.45
C SER A 251 10.77 8.70 3.05
N TRP A 252 9.83 8.45 2.14
CA TRP A 252 8.86 9.44 1.68
C TRP A 252 7.46 8.84 1.59
N PHE A 253 6.44 9.70 1.66
CA PHE A 253 5.05 9.30 1.46
C PHE A 253 4.73 9.46 -0.02
N ASP A 254 4.31 8.39 -0.65
CA ASP A 254 3.88 8.38 -2.03
C ASP A 254 2.35 8.63 -2.10
N PRO A 255 1.90 9.77 -2.63
CA PRO A 255 0.47 10.06 -2.76
C PRO A 255 -0.25 9.15 -3.76
N GLY A 256 0.45 8.57 -4.75
CA GLY A 256 -0.17 7.66 -5.72
C GLY A 256 -0.49 6.30 -5.11
N ASN A 257 0.41 5.81 -4.23
CA ASN A 257 0.24 4.53 -3.56
C ASN A 257 -0.40 4.61 -2.16
N TYR A 258 -0.48 5.82 -1.57
CA TYR A 258 -0.88 6.06 -0.18
C TYR A 258 -0.04 5.25 0.82
N LEU A 259 1.28 5.21 0.61
CA LEU A 259 2.21 4.44 1.45
C LEU A 259 3.46 5.23 1.76
N ILE A 260 4.09 4.90 2.89
CA ILE A 260 5.47 5.33 3.15
C ILE A 260 6.43 4.25 2.66
N LEU A 261 7.31 4.65 1.73
CA LEU A 261 8.32 3.79 1.13
C LEU A 261 9.70 4.15 1.65
N SER A 262 10.54 3.14 1.87
CA SER A 262 11.95 3.29 2.19
C SER A 262 12.80 2.73 1.05
N LEU A 263 13.71 3.54 0.52
CA LEU A 263 14.63 3.10 -0.52
C LEU A 263 15.60 2.05 0.05
N ARG A 264 15.29 0.76 -0.12
CA ARG A 264 16.25 -0.31 0.16
C ARG A 264 17.25 -0.39 -0.99
N VAL A 265 18.45 0.15 -0.77
CA VAL A 265 19.57 0.16 -1.74
C VAL A 265 19.98 -1.25 -2.20
N GLY A 266 19.58 -2.31 -1.49
CA GLY A 266 19.91 -3.70 -1.81
C GLY A 266 19.34 -4.26 -3.13
N GLY A 267 18.55 -3.51 -3.90
CA GLY A 267 18.04 -3.94 -5.21
C GLY A 267 19.03 -3.77 -6.38
N ILE A 268 19.95 -2.79 -6.29
CA ILE A 268 20.83 -2.42 -7.42
C ILE A 268 21.88 -3.50 -7.71
N ALA A 269 22.25 -4.31 -6.71
CA ALA A 269 23.28 -5.34 -6.85
C ALA A 269 22.92 -6.43 -7.89
N LEU A 270 21.63 -6.74 -8.06
CA LEU A 270 21.19 -7.77 -9.02
C LEU A 270 21.29 -7.30 -10.49
N LEU A 271 21.08 -6.01 -10.74
CA LEU A 271 21.29 -5.42 -12.07
C LEU A 271 22.78 -5.40 -12.43
N GLY A 272 23.65 -5.09 -11.45
CA GLY A 272 25.10 -5.17 -11.63
C GLY A 272 25.60 -6.57 -11.99
N ALA A 273 25.04 -7.61 -11.35
CA ALA A 273 25.40 -8.99 -11.64
C ALA A 273 24.97 -9.43 -13.07
N TRP A 274 23.79 -9.01 -13.52
CA TRP A 274 23.33 -9.31 -14.89
C TRP A 274 24.14 -8.56 -15.96
N CYS A 275 24.52 -7.30 -15.70
CA CYS A 275 25.44 -6.57 -16.59
C CYS A 275 26.81 -7.24 -16.69
N LEU A 276 27.32 -7.83 -15.60
CA LEU A 276 28.58 -8.57 -15.61
C LEU A 276 28.50 -9.86 -16.45
N VAL A 277 27.36 -10.57 -16.41
CA VAL A 277 27.15 -11.77 -17.23
C VAL A 277 27.06 -11.42 -18.71
N LEU A 278 26.41 -10.31 -19.07
CA LEU A 278 26.31 -9.86 -20.46
C LEU A 278 27.61 -9.23 -20.99
N GLY A 279 28.47 -8.70 -20.12
CA GLY A 279 29.78 -8.16 -20.52
C GLY A 279 30.87 -9.22 -20.70
N ALA A 280 30.60 -10.48 -20.36
CA ALA A 280 31.56 -11.59 -20.44
C ALA A 280 31.31 -12.56 -21.61
N CYS A 281 30.24 -12.36 -22.38
CA CYS A 281 29.89 -13.11 -23.59
C CYS A 281 30.17 -12.27 -24.84
#